data_AF-A0A4Q5WVY4-F1
#
_entry.id   AF-A0A4Q5WVY4-F1
#
_cell.length_a   1.000
_cell.length_b   1.000
_cell.length_c   1.000
_cell.angle_alpha   90.00
_cell.angle_beta   90.00
_cell.angle_gamma   90.00
#
_symmetry.space_group_name_H-M   'P 1'
#
loop_
_entity.id
_entity.type
_entity.pdbx_description
1 polymer ?
#
loop_
_entity_poly.entity_id
_entity_poly.type
_entity_poly.pdbx_seq_one_letter_code
_entity_poly.pdbx_strand_id
1 'polypeptide(L)'
;MNVKEYISSGIIESYVLGLASDEERREFETYCGQYPELAEARDRFELALEAQLLADAPAPPAALRARVEAAMLAGRSLPADGDGLHREAPVRPLNPWKWAAAASVLVAAGSLFWALQLNSQNSELRASARSGQEAQQQLTEARAQLADLRGQADALRNPAVKMAALQGTPAAPGSQVMVFWDSTSRDVYM
;
A
#
# COMPACT_ATOMS: atom_id res chain seq x y z
N MET A 1 -16.12 22.48 25.96
CA MET A 1 -16.55 23.88 26.03
C MET A 1 -17.93 23.94 26.68
N ASN A 2 -18.17 24.88 27.61
CA ASN A 2 -19.50 25.07 28.19
C ASN A 2 -20.27 26.08 27.34
N VAL A 3 -21.21 25.59 26.52
CA VAL A 3 -21.95 26.41 25.55
C VAL A 3 -22.68 27.57 26.24
N LYS A 4 -23.23 27.36 27.44
CA LYS A 4 -23.96 28.39 28.19
C LYS A 4 -23.03 29.51 28.67
N GLU A 5 -21.84 29.15 29.14
CA GLU A 5 -20.84 30.12 29.58
C GLU A 5 -20.30 30.95 28.41
N TYR A 6 -20.14 30.32 27.25
CA TYR A 6 -19.73 30.99 26.03
C TYR A 6 -20.80 31.93 25.47
N ILE A 7 -22.08 31.54 25.49
CA ILE A 7 -23.18 32.45 25.17
C ILE A 7 -23.19 33.66 26.11
N SER A 8 -22.91 33.46 27.41
CA SER A 8 -22.85 34.56 28.38
C SER A 8 -21.57 35.41 28.34
N SER A 9 -20.60 35.05 27.49
CA SER A 9 -19.29 35.73 27.42
C SER A 9 -19.32 37.06 26.65
N GLY A 10 -20.43 37.38 25.96
CA GLY A 10 -20.55 38.61 25.17
C GLY A 10 -19.97 38.50 23.75
N ILE A 11 -19.51 37.31 23.36
CA ILE A 11 -18.90 37.06 22.05
C ILE A 11 -19.90 37.19 20.90
N ILE A 12 -21.17 36.81 21.12
CA ILE A 12 -22.23 36.85 20.10
C ILE A 12 -22.54 38.30 19.75
N GLU A 13 -22.69 39.14 20.77
CA GLU A 13 -22.94 40.57 20.64
C GLU A 13 -21.76 41.25 19.95
N SER A 14 -20.53 40.91 20.35
CA SER A 14 -19.32 41.46 19.73
C SER A 14 -19.18 41.03 18.26
N TYR A 15 -19.56 39.79 17.93
CA TYR A 15 -19.58 39.29 16.55
C TYR A 15 -20.61 40.01 15.69
N VAL A 16 -21.87 40.07 16.14
CA VAL A 16 -22.98 40.67 15.38
C VAL A 16 -22.78 42.17 15.17
N LEU A 17 -22.20 42.87 16.16
CA LEU A 17 -21.87 44.30 16.04
C LEU A 17 -20.58 44.58 15.26
N GLY A 18 -19.85 43.53 14.83
CA GLY A 18 -18.60 43.67 14.10
C GLY A 18 -17.42 44.18 14.95
N LEU A 19 -17.49 44.03 16.27
CA LEU A 19 -16.46 44.43 17.23
C LEU A 19 -15.47 43.30 17.58
N ALA A 20 -15.82 42.05 17.26
CA ALA A 20 -14.95 40.90 17.47
C ALA A 20 -13.72 40.94 16.54
N SER A 21 -12.57 40.50 17.07
CA SER A 21 -11.34 40.36 16.27
C SER A 21 -11.46 39.25 15.22
N ASP A 22 -10.60 39.29 14.19
CA ASP A 22 -10.61 38.27 13.12
C ASP A 22 -10.37 36.84 13.65
N GLU A 23 -9.60 36.69 14.73
CA GLU A 23 -9.34 35.39 15.37
C GLU A 23 -10.60 34.87 16.08
N GLU A 24 -11.23 35.72 16.90
CA GLU A 24 -12.47 35.41 17.63
C GLU A 24 -13.63 35.11 16.68
N ARG A 25 -13.74 35.83 15.55
CA ARG A 25 -14.76 35.58 14.52
C ARG A 25 -14.61 34.19 13.91
N ARG A 26 -13.39 33.78 13.56
CA ARG A 26 -13.11 32.45 12.98
C ARG A 26 -13.38 31.33 13.98
N GLU A 27 -13.01 31.53 15.23
CA GLU A 27 -13.28 30.59 16.32
C GLU A 27 -14.80 30.45 16.53
N PHE A 28 -15.53 31.57 16.59
CA PHE A 28 -16.98 31.58 16.73
C PHE A 28 -17.69 30.88 15.56
N GLU A 29 -17.28 31.14 14.31
CA GLU A 29 -17.83 30.48 13.12
C GLU A 29 -17.55 28.97 13.11
N THR A 30 -16.36 28.57 13.57
CA THR A 30 -16.00 27.16 13.73
C THR A 30 -16.88 26.47 14.78
N TYR A 31 -17.16 27.15 15.90
CA TYR A 31 -18.05 26.61 16.93
C TYR A 31 -19.52 26.62 16.54
N CYS A 32 -19.98 27.57 15.73
CA CYS A 32 -21.33 27.55 15.15
C CYS A 32 -21.56 26.29 14.29
N GLY A 33 -20.53 25.79 13.60
CA GLY A 33 -20.60 24.54 12.85
C GLY A 33 -20.66 23.28 13.73
N GLN A 34 -20.21 23.36 14.99
CA GLN A 34 -20.18 22.23 15.92
C GLN A 34 -21.36 22.22 16.89
N TYR A 35 -21.87 23.40 17.26
CA TYR A 35 -22.93 23.59 18.25
C TYR A 35 -24.06 24.44 17.66
N PRO A 36 -25.20 23.83 17.24
CA PRO A 36 -26.31 24.58 16.64
C PRO A 36 -26.96 25.58 17.61
N GLU A 37 -26.85 25.34 18.93
CA GLU A 37 -27.32 26.27 19.97
C GLU A 37 -26.67 27.66 19.87
N LEU A 38 -25.42 27.76 19.37
CA LEU A 38 -24.74 29.04 19.17
C LEU A 38 -25.26 29.79 17.95
N ALA A 39 -25.59 29.07 16.88
CA ALA A 39 -26.21 29.65 15.70
C ALA A 39 -27.62 30.17 16.04
N GLU A 40 -28.42 29.39 16.80
CA GLU A 40 -29.73 29.84 17.27
C GLU A 40 -29.64 31.07 18.18
N ALA A 41 -28.64 31.12 19.07
CA ALA A 41 -28.41 32.27 19.93
C ALA A 41 -28.00 33.53 19.14
N ARG A 42 -27.15 33.38 18.11
CA ARG A 42 -26.80 34.45 17.17
C ARG A 42 -28.04 34.97 16.45
N ASP A 43 -28.80 34.08 15.81
CA ASP A 43 -29.96 34.46 15.00
C ASP A 43 -31.03 35.16 15.86
N ARG A 44 -31.23 34.69 17.09
CA ARG A 44 -32.12 35.33 18.06
C ARG A 44 -31.68 36.75 18.41
N PHE A 45 -30.38 36.95 18.61
CA PHE A 45 -29.84 38.28 18.89
C PHE A 45 -29.93 39.21 17.68
N GLU A 46 -29.61 38.72 16.48
CA GLU A 46 -29.75 39.47 15.21
C GLU A 46 -31.19 39.93 14.97
N LEU A 47 -32.18 39.04 15.16
CA LEU A 47 -33.60 39.37 15.03
C LEU A 47 -34.06 40.42 16.06
N ALA A 48 -33.60 40.29 17.31
CA ALA A 48 -33.93 41.26 18.35
C ALA A 48 -33.33 42.65 18.04
N LEU A 49 -32.09 42.67 17.57
CA LEU A 49 -31.39 43.88 17.15
C LEU A 49 -32.07 44.51 15.93
N GLU A 50 -32.41 43.71 14.92
CA GLU A 50 -33.13 44.18 13.73
C GLU A 50 -34.47 44.82 14.10
N ALA A 51 -35.28 44.15 14.94
CA ALA A 51 -36.57 44.68 15.36
C ALA A 51 -36.42 46.04 16.08
N GLN A 52 -35.40 46.18 16.92
CA GLN A 52 -35.12 47.44 17.61
C GLN A 52 -34.65 48.55 16.64
N LEU A 53 -33.74 48.22 15.72
CA LEU A 53 -33.21 49.19 14.75
C LEU A 53 -34.27 49.62 13.73
N LEU A 54 -35.16 48.70 13.32
CA LEU A 54 -36.25 49.00 12.41
C LEU A 54 -37.34 49.85 13.06
N ALA A 55 -37.57 49.71 14.37
CA ALA A 55 -38.53 50.54 15.10
C ALA A 55 -38.17 52.04 15.02
N ASP A 56 -36.88 52.36 15.07
CA ASP A 56 -36.34 53.72 15.00
C ASP A 56 -35.83 54.10 13.60
N ALA A 57 -36.08 53.27 12.57
CA ALA A 57 -35.52 53.48 11.24
C ALA A 57 -36.22 54.62 10.49
N PRO A 58 -35.48 55.64 10.01
CA PRO A 58 -36.04 56.66 9.15
C PRO A 58 -36.42 56.06 7.78
N ALA A 59 -37.51 56.57 7.19
CA ALA A 59 -37.94 56.14 5.86
C ALA A 59 -36.83 56.42 4.82
N PRO A 60 -36.40 55.42 4.03
CA PRO A 60 -35.36 55.63 3.03
C PRO A 60 -35.87 56.56 1.92
N PRO A 61 -34.99 57.40 1.31
CA PRO A 61 -35.38 58.27 0.21
C PRO A 61 -35.93 57.47 -0.98
N ALA A 62 -37.06 57.89 -1.56
CA ALA A 62 -37.70 57.20 -2.68
C ALA A 62 -36.77 57.02 -3.89
N ALA A 63 -35.84 57.97 -4.11
CA ALA A 63 -34.84 57.89 -5.17
C ALA A 63 -33.82 56.75 -4.97
N LEU A 64 -33.60 56.31 -3.72
CA LEU A 64 -32.68 55.20 -3.42
C LEU A 64 -33.22 53.88 -3.97
N ARG A 65 -34.53 53.63 -3.84
CA ARG A 65 -35.18 52.43 -4.39
C ARG A 65 -34.98 52.33 -5.90
N ALA A 66 -35.28 53.41 -6.62
CA ALA A 66 -35.10 53.46 -8.07
C ALA A 66 -33.62 53.27 -8.48
N ARG A 67 -32.67 53.83 -7.72
CA ARG A 67 -31.23 53.65 -7.96
C ARG A 67 -30.78 52.20 -7.74
N VAL A 68 -31.27 51.53 -6.69
CA VAL A 68 -30.93 50.13 -6.40
C VAL A 68 -31.55 49.20 -7.45
N GLU A 69 -32.81 49.41 -7.81
CA GLU A 69 -33.49 48.62 -8.86
C GLU A 69 -32.77 48.79 -10.21
N ALA A 70 -32.41 50.03 -10.58
CA ALA A 70 -31.62 50.30 -11.78
C ALA A 70 -30.21 49.69 -11.71
N ALA A 71 -29.53 49.73 -10.56
CA ALA A 71 -28.22 49.13 -10.37
C ALA A 71 -28.27 47.58 -10.41
N MET A 72 -29.34 46.95 -9.93
CA MET A 72 -29.53 45.49 -10.06
C MET A 72 -29.80 45.09 -11.52
N LEU A 73 -30.60 45.88 -12.26
CA LEU A 73 -30.86 45.62 -13.68
C LEU A 73 -29.64 45.92 -14.57
N ALA A 74 -28.88 46.97 -14.27
CA ALA A 74 -27.66 47.33 -14.99
C ALA A 74 -26.45 46.49 -14.57
N GLY A 75 -26.41 46.03 -13.32
CA GLY A 75 -25.28 45.39 -12.65
C GLY A 75 -25.13 43.89 -12.87
N ARG A 76 -25.47 43.38 -14.06
CA ARG A 76 -24.81 42.15 -14.57
C ARG A 76 -23.48 42.42 -15.26
N SER A 77 -23.10 43.69 -15.35
CA SER A 77 -21.73 44.12 -15.60
C SER A 77 -21.31 45.07 -14.48
N LEU A 78 -20.63 44.56 -13.47
CA LEU A 78 -19.85 45.39 -12.55
C LEU A 78 -18.81 46.14 -13.40
N PRO A 79 -18.75 47.49 -13.36
CA PRO A 79 -17.56 48.19 -13.80
C PRO A 79 -16.45 47.79 -12.85
N ALA A 80 -15.40 47.18 -13.38
CA ALA A 80 -14.16 46.91 -12.65
C ALA A 80 -13.39 48.22 -12.40
N ASP A 81 -14.03 49.20 -11.75
CA ASP A 81 -13.33 50.37 -11.23
C ASP A 81 -12.82 50.05 -9.82
N GLY A 82 -11.87 49.12 -9.80
CA GLY A 82 -10.92 48.92 -8.72
C GLY A 82 -9.55 49.34 -9.23
N ASP A 83 -9.29 50.64 -9.18
CA ASP A 83 -7.96 51.20 -9.36
C ASP A 83 -7.02 50.55 -8.32
N GLY A 84 -6.01 49.79 -8.78
CA GLY A 84 -4.79 49.60 -8.01
C GLY A 84 -4.36 48.22 -7.51
N LEU A 85 -5.06 47.08 -7.72
CA LEU A 85 -4.52 45.76 -7.28
C LEU A 85 -4.74 44.57 -8.24
N HIS A 86 -4.92 44.80 -9.54
CA HIS A 86 -4.85 43.73 -10.54
C HIS A 86 -3.49 43.70 -11.23
N ARG A 87 -2.43 43.45 -10.45
CA ARG A 87 -1.25 42.80 -11.02
C ARG A 87 -1.59 41.32 -11.06
N GLU A 88 -2.10 40.84 -12.18
CA GLU A 88 -2.16 39.40 -12.44
C GLU A 88 -0.75 38.85 -12.17
N ALA A 89 -0.62 38.12 -11.06
CA ALA A 89 0.59 37.34 -10.82
C ALA A 89 0.75 36.45 -12.05
N PRO A 90 1.90 36.44 -12.74
CA PRO A 90 2.07 35.60 -13.91
C PRO A 90 1.86 34.15 -13.48
N VAL A 91 0.67 33.61 -13.78
CA VAL A 91 0.33 32.22 -13.54
C VAL A 91 1.17 31.42 -14.52
N ARG A 92 2.38 31.04 -14.08
CA ARG A 92 3.18 30.07 -14.81
C ARG A 92 2.42 28.74 -14.72
N PRO A 93 1.93 28.19 -15.83
CA PRO A 93 1.35 26.86 -15.79
C PRO A 93 2.43 25.90 -15.28
N LEU A 94 2.13 25.19 -14.18
CA LEU A 94 2.97 24.11 -13.69
C LEU A 94 3.07 23.09 -14.82
N ASN A 95 4.27 22.89 -15.37
CA ASN A 95 4.47 21.92 -16.43
C ASN A 95 4.35 20.50 -15.83
N PRO A 96 3.24 19.76 -16.06
CA PRO A 96 3.01 18.48 -15.40
C PRO A 96 4.05 17.43 -15.80
N TRP A 97 4.74 17.64 -16.93
CA TRP A 97 5.84 16.78 -17.38
C TRP A 97 7.03 16.76 -16.44
N LYS A 98 7.29 17.85 -15.68
CA LYS A 98 8.37 17.85 -14.68
C LYS A 98 8.06 16.89 -13.53
N TRP A 99 6.80 16.80 -13.13
CA TRP A 99 6.34 15.89 -12.09
C TRP A 99 6.25 14.45 -12.60
N ALA A 100 5.79 14.26 -13.84
CA ALA A 100 5.78 12.94 -14.47
C ALA A 100 7.19 12.36 -14.64
N ALA A 101 8.18 13.18 -15.01
CA ALA A 101 9.58 12.77 -15.08
C ALA A 101 10.19 12.44 -13.70
N ALA A 102 9.81 13.17 -12.65
CA ALA A 102 10.26 12.85 -11.30
C ALA A 102 9.62 11.55 -10.77
N ALA A 103 8.32 11.35 -11.03
CA ALA A 103 7.59 10.14 -10.65
C ALA A 103 8.14 8.89 -11.35
N SER A 104 8.50 8.98 -12.63
CA SER A 104 9.06 7.84 -13.37
C SER A 104 10.41 7.37 -12.81
N VAL A 105 11.24 8.29 -12.32
CA VAL A 105 12.52 7.94 -11.66
C VAL A 105 12.28 7.19 -10.35
N LEU A 106 11.31 7.61 -9.54
CA LEU A 106 10.95 6.92 -8.30
C LEU A 106 10.39 5.51 -8.57
N VAL A 107 9.51 5.37 -9.56
CA VAL A 107 8.96 4.07 -9.97
C VAL A 107 10.07 3.16 -10.51
N ALA A 108 10.99 3.69 -11.32
CA ALA A 108 12.11 2.92 -11.84
C ALA A 108 13.05 2.44 -10.73
N ALA A 109 13.37 3.30 -9.76
CA ALA A 109 14.19 2.93 -8.60
C ALA A 109 13.50 1.86 -7.74
N GLY A 110 12.20 2.02 -7.47
CA GLY A 110 11.40 1.03 -6.74
C GLY A 110 11.32 -0.31 -7.48
N SER A 111 11.12 -0.29 -8.80
CA SER A 111 11.09 -1.50 -9.64
C SER A 111 12.44 -2.20 -9.65
N LEU A 112 13.55 -1.46 -9.71
CA LEU A 112 14.89 -2.04 -9.70
C LEU A 112 15.18 -2.69 -8.34
N PHE A 113 14.88 -2.00 -7.24
CA PHE A 113 15.02 -2.55 -5.89
C PHE A 113 14.20 -3.84 -5.72
N TRP A 114 12.93 -3.80 -6.14
CA TRP A 114 12.06 -4.97 -6.06
C TRP A 114 12.55 -6.13 -6.94
N ALA A 115 13.04 -5.86 -8.15
CA ALA A 115 13.59 -6.89 -9.03
C ALA A 115 14.83 -7.57 -8.44
N LEU A 116 15.73 -6.81 -7.82
CA LEU A 116 16.91 -7.36 -7.14
C LEU A 116 16.50 -8.22 -5.93
N GLN A 117 15.56 -7.73 -5.12
CA GLN A 117 15.03 -8.44 -3.96
C GLN A 117 14.28 -9.72 -4.36
N LEU A 118 13.53 -9.68 -5.46
CA LEU A 118 12.81 -10.83 -6.00
C LEU A 118 13.77 -11.88 -6.56
N ASN A 119 14.84 -11.44 -7.24
CA ASN A 119 15.87 -12.36 -7.74
C ASN A 119 16.61 -13.06 -6.59
N SER A 120 16.90 -12.34 -5.50
CA SER A 120 17.49 -12.92 -4.30
C SER A 120 16.58 -13.98 -3.66
N GLN A 121 15.30 -13.66 -3.42
CA GLN A 121 14.33 -14.62 -2.87
C GLN A 121 14.13 -15.85 -3.77
N ASN A 122 14.12 -15.65 -5.09
CA ASN A 122 14.00 -16.75 -6.05
C ASN A 122 15.23 -17.69 -5.98
N SER A 123 16.42 -17.14 -5.71
CA SER A 123 17.62 -17.96 -5.52
C SER A 123 17.56 -18.84 -4.27
N GLU A 124 17.01 -18.31 -3.17
CA GLU A 124 16.85 -19.04 -1.90
C GLU A 124 15.76 -20.12 -1.99
N LEU A 125 14.63 -19.81 -2.65
CA LEU A 125 13.59 -20.78 -2.96
C LEU A 125 14.12 -21.92 -3.84
N ARG A 126 14.95 -21.60 -4.84
CA ARG A 126 15.61 -22.62 -5.67
C ARG A 126 16.61 -23.46 -4.88
N ALA A 127 17.35 -22.86 -3.96
CA ALA A 127 18.27 -23.60 -3.08
C ALA A 127 17.51 -24.58 -2.17
N SER A 128 16.38 -24.14 -1.59
CA SER A 128 15.51 -24.98 -0.77
C SER A 128 14.85 -26.11 -1.58
N ALA A 129 14.45 -25.82 -2.83
CA ALA A 129 13.93 -26.85 -3.72
C ALA A 129 14.99 -27.89 -4.10
N ARG A 130 16.24 -27.46 -4.34
CA ARG A 130 17.36 -28.37 -4.63
C ARG A 130 17.69 -29.27 -3.45
N SER A 131 17.78 -28.73 -2.23
CA SER A 131 18.08 -29.57 -1.05
C SER A 131 16.99 -30.62 -0.82
N GLY A 132 15.72 -30.28 -1.06
CA GLY A 132 14.62 -31.25 -1.03
C GLY A 132 14.76 -32.35 -2.09
N GLN A 133 15.15 -31.98 -3.32
CA GLN A 133 15.40 -32.95 -4.41
C GLN A 133 16.60 -33.85 -4.12
N GLU A 134 17.71 -33.29 -3.61
CA GLU A 134 18.91 -34.04 -3.23
C GLU A 134 18.59 -35.06 -2.13
N ALA A 135 17.82 -34.66 -1.11
CA ALA A 135 17.38 -35.58 -0.06
C ALA A 135 16.52 -36.72 -0.62
N GLN A 136 15.61 -36.44 -1.57
CA GLN A 136 14.82 -37.48 -2.23
C GLN A 136 15.68 -38.41 -3.10
N GLN A 137 16.68 -37.87 -3.80
CA GLN A 137 17.63 -38.68 -4.57
C GLN A 137 18.43 -39.62 -3.67
N GLN A 138 18.96 -39.12 -2.54
CA GLN A 138 19.67 -39.95 -1.57
C GLN A 138 18.79 -41.06 -1.00
N LEU A 139 17.51 -40.77 -0.68
CA LEU A 139 16.58 -41.80 -0.23
C LEU A 139 16.29 -42.86 -1.29
N THR A 140 16.20 -42.45 -2.56
CA THR A 140 15.95 -43.37 -3.68
C THR A 140 17.17 -44.24 -3.94
N GLU A 141 18.37 -43.65 -3.91
CA GLU A 141 19.63 -44.36 -4.08
C GLU A 141 19.88 -45.34 -2.91
N ALA A 142 19.68 -44.90 -1.67
CA ALA A 142 19.80 -45.78 -0.50
C ALA A 142 18.81 -46.95 -0.57
N ARG A 143 17.58 -46.73 -1.03
CA ARG A 143 16.61 -47.81 -1.27
C ARG A 143 17.07 -48.77 -2.37
N ALA A 144 17.65 -48.27 -3.45
CA ALA A 144 18.20 -49.09 -4.53
C ALA A 144 19.37 -49.94 -4.02
N GLN A 145 20.30 -49.36 -3.26
CA GLN A 145 21.42 -50.08 -2.65
C GLN A 145 20.94 -51.17 -1.67
N LEU A 146 19.93 -50.88 -0.85
CA LEU A 146 19.34 -51.88 0.04
C LEU A 146 18.65 -53.02 -0.73
N ALA A 147 18.01 -52.73 -1.86
CA ALA A 147 17.41 -53.74 -2.72
C ALA A 147 18.48 -54.61 -3.37
N ASP A 148 19.57 -54.02 -3.85
CA ASP A 148 20.71 -54.74 -4.43
C ASP A 148 21.39 -55.67 -3.41
N LEU A 149 21.70 -55.16 -2.21
CA LEU A 149 22.28 -55.97 -1.14
C LEU A 149 21.37 -57.13 -0.71
N ARG A 150 20.05 -56.92 -0.67
CA ARG A 150 19.08 -58.00 -0.42
C ARG A 150 19.12 -59.04 -1.54
N GLY A 151 19.17 -58.61 -2.80
CA GLY A 151 19.29 -59.52 -3.95
C GLY A 151 20.56 -60.36 -3.91
N GLN A 152 21.70 -59.74 -3.58
CA GLN A 152 22.97 -60.46 -3.39
C GLN A 152 22.90 -61.45 -2.22
N ALA A 153 22.30 -61.04 -1.08
CA ALA A 153 22.13 -61.93 0.07
C ALA A 153 21.20 -63.12 -0.23
N ASP A 154 20.12 -62.91 -0.99
CA ASP A 154 19.20 -63.98 -1.42
C ASP A 154 19.87 -64.94 -2.40
N ALA A 155 20.72 -64.45 -3.31
CA ALA A 155 21.52 -65.30 -4.21
C ALA A 155 22.50 -66.19 -3.42
N LEU A 156 23.18 -65.63 -2.42
CA LEU A 156 24.09 -66.40 -1.53
C LEU A 156 23.34 -67.39 -0.62
N ARG A 157 22.07 -67.12 -0.30
CA ARG A 157 21.23 -67.98 0.56
C ARG A 157 20.49 -69.06 -0.21
N ASN A 158 20.51 -69.03 -1.55
CA ASN A 158 19.89 -70.04 -2.40
C ASN A 158 20.66 -71.38 -2.34
N PRO A 159 20.04 -72.48 -1.84
CA PRO A 159 20.71 -73.78 -1.69
C PRO A 159 21.14 -74.47 -3.00
N ALA A 160 20.79 -73.89 -4.16
CA ALA A 160 21.09 -74.44 -5.50
C ALA A 160 22.42 -73.96 -6.10
N VAL A 161 23.11 -73.00 -5.48
CA VAL A 161 24.40 -72.45 -5.96
C VAL A 161 25.53 -73.41 -5.60
N LYS A 162 26.25 -73.93 -6.60
CA LYS A 162 27.41 -74.82 -6.40
C LYS A 162 28.70 -74.04 -6.70
N MET A 163 29.66 -74.11 -5.77
CA MET A 163 30.97 -73.49 -5.91
C MET A 163 31.91 -74.39 -6.72
N ALA A 164 32.52 -73.87 -7.77
CA ALA A 164 33.56 -74.57 -8.53
C ALA A 164 34.85 -73.74 -8.55
N ALA A 165 35.92 -74.29 -7.97
CA ALA A 165 37.24 -73.66 -7.98
C ALA A 165 37.96 -73.99 -9.31
N LEU A 166 38.22 -72.98 -10.13
CA LEU A 166 39.01 -73.15 -11.35
C LEU A 166 40.49 -72.93 -11.02
N GLN A 167 41.30 -73.97 -11.21
CA GLN A 167 42.74 -73.89 -10.98
C GLN A 167 43.44 -73.15 -12.13
N GLY A 168 44.45 -72.34 -11.79
CA GLY A 168 45.16 -71.49 -12.73
C GLY A 168 45.83 -72.23 -13.89
N THR A 169 45.90 -71.56 -15.04
CA THR A 169 46.62 -72.04 -16.24
C THR A 169 48.14 -71.92 -16.08
N PRO A 170 48.96 -72.66 -16.86
CA PRO A 170 50.43 -72.72 -16.71
C PRO A 170 51.17 -71.38 -16.76
N ALA A 171 50.55 -70.34 -17.34
CA ALA A 171 51.10 -68.99 -17.41
C ALA A 171 50.99 -68.18 -16.09
N ALA A 172 50.15 -68.61 -15.14
CA ALA A 172 49.98 -67.95 -13.84
C ALA A 172 49.56 -68.97 -12.75
N PRO A 173 50.51 -69.72 -12.17
CA PRO A 173 50.23 -70.85 -11.27
C PRO A 173 49.59 -70.48 -9.93
N GLY A 174 49.63 -69.21 -9.54
CA GLY A 174 49.08 -68.71 -8.27
C GLY A 174 47.68 -68.12 -8.35
N SER A 175 47.05 -68.12 -9.53
CA SER A 175 45.72 -67.55 -9.72
C SER A 175 44.64 -68.60 -9.43
N GLN A 176 43.81 -68.36 -8.43
CA GLN A 176 42.61 -69.13 -8.12
C GLN A 176 41.40 -68.20 -8.21
N VAL A 177 40.42 -68.55 -9.04
CA VAL A 177 39.16 -67.82 -9.15
C VAL A 177 38.04 -68.76 -8.70
N MET A 178 37.24 -68.28 -7.74
CA MET A 178 36.07 -68.99 -7.23
C MET A 178 34.85 -68.51 -8.02
N VAL A 179 34.25 -69.39 -8.82
CA VAL A 179 33.06 -69.05 -9.61
C VAL A 179 31.83 -69.70 -8.96
N PHE A 180 30.77 -68.91 -8.80
CA PHE A 180 29.48 -69.37 -8.29
C PHE A 180 28.53 -69.59 -9.48
N TRP A 181 28.04 -70.81 -9.64
CA TRP A 181 27.15 -71.18 -10.76
C TRP A 181 25.85 -71.80 -10.22
N ASP A 182 24.71 -71.33 -10.70
CA ASP A 182 23.40 -71.94 -10.45
C ASP A 182 23.09 -72.98 -11.55
N SER A 183 22.90 -74.25 -11.15
CA SER A 183 22.61 -75.35 -12.09
C SER A 183 21.22 -75.32 -12.71
N THR A 184 20.35 -74.42 -12.27
CA THR A 184 18.93 -74.35 -12.67
C THR A 184 18.67 -73.19 -13.65
N SER A 185 19.27 -72.01 -13.43
CA SER A 185 19.10 -70.85 -14.33
C SER A 185 20.25 -70.64 -15.33
N ARG A 186 21.40 -71.32 -15.16
CA ARG A 186 22.64 -71.13 -15.96
C ARG A 186 23.24 -69.71 -15.88
N ASP A 187 22.84 -68.91 -14.91
CA ASP A 187 23.47 -67.61 -14.67
C ASP A 187 24.80 -67.79 -13.92
N VAL A 188 25.83 -67.11 -14.41
CA VAL A 188 27.19 -67.13 -13.86
C VAL A 188 27.41 -65.83 -13.10
N TYR A 189 27.70 -65.96 -11.81
CA TYR A 189 28.08 -64.84 -10.96
C TYR A 189 29.60 -64.91 -10.72
N MET A 190 30.31 -63.85 -11.12
CA MET A 190 31.75 -63.63 -10.87
C MET A 190 31.95 -62.60 -9.77
#